data_AF-A0A959DWF7-F1
#
_entry.id   AF-A0A959DWF7-F1
#
_cell.length_a   1.000
_cell.length_b   1.000
_cell.length_c   1.000
_cell.angle_alpha   90.00
_cell.angle_beta   90.00
_cell.angle_gamma   90.00
#
_symmetry.space_group_name_H-M   'P 1'
#
loop_
_entity.id
_entity.type
_entity.pdbx_description
1 polymer ?
#
loop_
_entity_poly.entity_id
_entity_poly.type
_entity_poly.pdbx_seq_one_letter_code
_entity_poly.pdbx_strand_id
1 'polypeptide(L)' 'MNRGQLYGDGFFESMLVVDGAIPLIHLHYERILRTANKLKLVMPDYLLSRTHFSEFLSSYYPEHFGGRLRLNV' A
#
# COMPACT_ATOMS: atom_id res chain seq x y z
N MET A 1 13.67 17.13 2.24
CA MET A 1 12.56 17.38 3.18
C MET A 1 11.33 16.60 2.72
N ASN A 2 10.58 15.97 3.62
CA ASN A 2 9.42 15.13 3.30
C ASN A 2 8.12 15.99 3.29
N ARG A 3 7.39 16.02 2.16
CA ARG A 3 6.14 16.80 2.00
C ARG A 3 5.00 16.29 2.88
N GLY A 4 4.94 14.98 3.12
CA GLY A 4 4.00 14.37 4.06
C GLY A 4 4.16 14.91 5.48
N GLN A 5 5.40 15.09 5.96
CA GLN A 5 5.66 15.64 7.28
C GLN A 5 5.33 17.13 7.39
N LEU A 6 5.63 17.91 6.34
CA LEU A 6 5.48 19.37 6.36
C LEU A 6 4.03 19.82 6.10
N TYR A 7 3.30 19.09 5.27
CA TYR A 7 2.03 19.56 4.71
C TYR A 7 0.92 18.51 4.77
N GLY A 8 1.18 17.31 5.32
CA GLY A 8 0.22 16.20 5.22
C GLY A 8 -0.02 15.77 3.77
N ASP A 9 0.93 16.06 2.89
CA ASP A 9 0.80 15.87 1.45
C ASP A 9 1.24 14.46 1.05
N GLY A 10 0.27 13.55 1.15
CA GLY A 10 0.37 12.12 0.93
C GLY A 10 -0.92 11.44 1.38
N PHE A 11 -0.91 10.12 1.41
CA PHE A 11 -2.02 9.34 1.97
C PHE A 11 -1.51 8.07 2.63
N PHE A 12 -2.41 7.29 3.21
CA PHE A 12 -2.06 6.00 3.77
C PHE A 12 -3.17 4.99 3.51
N GLU A 13 -2.77 3.72 3.51
CA GLU A 13 -3.67 2.59 3.35
C GLU A 13 -3.40 1.58 4.48
N SER A 14 -4.45 1.24 5.22
CA SER A 14 -4.40 0.26 6.31
C SER A 14 -5.06 -1.04 5.88
N MET A 15 -4.33 -2.14 5.93
CA MET A 15 -4.72 -3.46 5.46
C MET A 15 -4.66 -4.46 6.61
N LEU A 16 -5.68 -5.31 6.73
CA LEU A 16 -5.65 -6.46 7.63
C LEU A 16 -4.86 -7.59 6.97
N VAL A 17 -4.02 -8.28 7.73
CA VAL A 17 -3.39 -9.54 7.33
C VAL A 17 -3.97 -10.65 8.19
N VAL A 18 -4.49 -11.70 7.55
CA VAL A 18 -5.07 -12.88 8.19
C VAL A 18 -4.38 -14.09 7.60
N ASP A 19 -3.61 -14.80 8.41
CA ASP A 19 -2.84 -15.99 8.01
C ASP A 19 -2.00 -15.73 6.75
N GLY A 20 -1.22 -14.65 6.77
CA GLY A 20 -0.35 -14.22 5.66
C GLY A 20 -1.07 -13.61 4.45
N ALA A 21 -2.38 -13.72 4.36
CA ALA A 21 -3.16 -13.14 3.26
C ALA A 21 -3.71 -11.76 3.63
N ILE A 22 -3.69 -10.83 2.68
CA ILE A 22 -4.40 -9.55 2.79
C ILE A 22 -5.78 -9.71 2.13
N PRO A 23 -6.88 -9.76 2.90
CA PRO A 23 -8.21 -9.82 2.33
C PRO A 23 -8.48 -8.58 1.46
N LEU A 24 -9.15 -8.79 0.33
CA LEU A 24 -9.55 -7.69 -0.57
C LEU A 24 -8.37 -6.85 -1.09
N ILE A 25 -7.17 -7.43 -1.20
CA ILE A 25 -5.97 -6.71 -1.67
C ILE A 25 -6.18 -5.98 -3.00
N HIS A 26 -7.02 -6.51 -3.89
CA HIS A 26 -7.37 -5.85 -5.15
C HIS A 26 -8.10 -4.51 -4.94
N LEU A 27 -8.96 -4.38 -3.93
CA LEU A 27 -9.65 -3.12 -3.61
C LEU A 27 -8.70 -2.12 -2.96
N HIS A 28 -7.82 -2.58 -2.08
CA HIS A 28 -6.77 -1.76 -1.48
C HIS A 28 -5.84 -1.20 -2.56
N TYR A 29 -5.40 -2.06 -3.47
CA TYR A 29 -4.58 -1.71 -4.61
C TYR A 29 -5.23 -0.65 -5.51
N GLU A 30 -6.49 -0.87 -5.88
CA GLU A 30 -7.26 0.07 -6.69
C GLU A 30 -7.43 1.43 -6.00
N ARG A 31 -7.72 1.43 -4.69
CA ARG A 31 -7.85 2.66 -3.90
C ARG A 31 -6.54 3.46 -3.86
N ILE A 32 -5.40 2.77 -3.70
CA ILE A 32 -4.06 3.38 -3.74
C ILE A 32 -3.85 4.10 -5.08
N LEU A 33 -4.06 3.41 -6.21
CA LEU A 33 -3.85 3.99 -7.55
C LEU A 33 -4.79 5.16 -7.83
N ARG A 34 -6.09 5.02 -7.50
CA ARG A 34 -7.08 6.08 -7.68
C ARG A 34 -6.73 7.31 -6.84
N THR A 35 -6.27 7.11 -5.60
CA THR A 35 -5.90 8.20 -4.69
C THR A 35 -4.63 8.90 -5.16
N ALA A 36 -3.59 8.15 -5.54
CA ALA A 36 -2.36 8.70 -6.10
C ALA A 36 -2.65 9.53 -7.36
N ASN A 37 -3.47 9.02 -8.28
CA ASN A 37 -3.88 9.75 -9.48
C ASN A 37 -4.63 11.05 -9.13
N LYS A 38 -5.57 11.00 -8.18
CA LYS A 38 -6.34 12.18 -7.74
C LYS A 38 -5.45 13.26 -7.11
N LEU A 39 -4.42 12.85 -6.38
CA LEU A 39 -3.43 13.73 -5.76
C LEU A 39 -2.29 14.11 -6.72
N LYS A 40 -2.29 13.59 -7.95
CA LYS A 40 -1.23 13.76 -8.94
C LYS A 40 0.14 13.32 -8.41
N LEU A 41 0.15 12.30 -7.55
CA LEU A 41 1.37 11.65 -7.06
C LEU A 41 1.87 10.65 -8.09
N VAL A 42 3.17 10.68 -8.35
CA VAL A 42 3.83 9.72 -9.22
C VAL A 42 4.16 8.48 -8.39
N MET A 43 3.54 7.35 -8.75
CA MET A 43 3.80 6.07 -8.11
C MET A 43 5.03 5.41 -8.73
N PRO A 44 5.90 4.77 -7.93
CA PRO A 44 6.97 3.92 -8.45
C PRO A 44 6.43 2.79 -9.34
N ASP A 45 7.11 2.51 -10.46
CA ASP A 45 6.67 1.54 -11.47
C ASP A 45 6.41 0.14 -10.91
N TYR A 46 7.21 -0.31 -9.93
CA TYR A 46 7.03 -1.62 -9.31
C TYR A 46 5.73 -1.73 -8.50
N LEU A 47 5.12 -0.62 -8.10
CA LEU A 47 3.80 -0.59 -7.46
C LEU A 47 2.66 -0.51 -8.50
N LEU A 48 2.96 -0.35 -9.80
CA LEU A 48 1.94 -0.33 -10.87
C LEU A 48 1.54 -1.73 -11.35
N SER A 49 2.20 -2.78 -10.88
CA SER A 49 1.80 -4.17 -11.07
C SER A 49 1.18 -4.73 -9.79
N ARG A 50 -0.05 -5.26 -9.86
CA ARG A 50 -0.72 -5.89 -8.69
C ARG A 50 0.09 -7.06 -8.12
N THR A 51 0.77 -7.82 -8.98
CA THR A 51 1.60 -8.96 -8.57
C THR A 51 2.79 -8.47 -7.77
N HIS A 52 3.57 -7.53 -8.32
CA HIS A 52 4.73 -6.95 -7.62
C HIS A 52 4.31 -6.20 -6.36
N PHE A 53 3.16 -5.51 -6.37
CA PHE A 53 2.61 -4.88 -5.17
C PHE A 53 2.35 -5.91 -4.06
N SER A 54 1.75 -7.04 -4.40
CA SER A 54 1.46 -8.10 -3.42
C SER A 54 2.73 -8.72 -2.88
N GLU A 55 3.70 -9.02 -3.75
CA GLU A 55 5.03 -9.53 -3.36
C GLU A 55 5.78 -8.54 -2.46
N PHE A 56 5.73 -7.25 -2.81
CA PHE A 56 6.32 -6.18 -2.02
C PHE A 56 5.73 -6.15 -0.61
N LEU A 57 4.40 -6.19 -0.45
CA LEU A 57 3.76 -6.18 0.87
C LEU A 57 4.11 -7.45 1.67
N SER A 58 4.06 -8.62 1.03
CA SER A 58 4.40 -9.89 1.68
C SER A 58 5.84 -9.95 2.18
N SER A 59 6.77 -9.16 1.61
CA SER A 59 8.15 -9.09 2.11
C SER A 59 8.28 -8.51 3.52
N TYR A 60 7.26 -7.84 4.04
CA TYR A 60 7.27 -7.17 5.35
C TYR A 60 6.74 -8.02 6.50
N TYR A 61 6.26 -9.24 6.24
CA TYR A 61 5.70 -10.11 7.28
C TYR A 61 5.91 -11.60 6.96
N PRO A 62 5.97 -12.49 7.97
CA PRO A 62 6.13 -13.93 7.74
C PRO A 62 4.85 -14.60 7.18
N GLU A 63 4.98 -15.79 6.58
CA GLU A 63 3.88 -16.51 5.89
C GLU A 63 2.60 -16.72 6.71
N HIS A 64 2.67 -16.77 8.04
CA HIS A 64 1.50 -16.96 8.92
C HIS A 64 1.20 -15.74 9.80
N PHE A 65 1.55 -14.55 9.31
CA PHE A 65 1.32 -13.32 10.06
C PHE A 65 -0.17 -13.00 10.19
N GLY A 66 -0.58 -12.62 11.40
CA GLY A 66 -1.86 -12.00 11.69
C GLY A 66 -1.64 -10.61 12.26
N GLY A 67 -2.21 -9.58 11.63
CA GLY A 67 -2.00 -8.20 12.09
C GLY A 67 -2.51 -7.14 11.12
N ARG A 68 -1.98 -5.92 11.25
CA ARG A 68 -2.29 -4.81 10.34
C ARG A 68 -1.01 -4.28 9.71
N LEU A 69 -1.05 -4.12 8.38
CA LEU A 69 -0.02 -3.44 7.62
C LEU A 69 -0.51 -2.04 7.27
N ARG A 70 0.33 -1.02 7.49
CA ARG A 70 0.04 0.37 7.09
C ARG A 70 1.09 0.83 6.08
N LEU A 71 0.63 1.10 4.86
CA LEU A 71 1.43 1.74 3.82
C LEU A 71 1.21 3.25 3.89
N ASN A 72 2.27 4.05 3.95
CA ASN A 72 2.20 5.51 3.80
C ASN A 72 2.85 5.85 2.46
N VAL A 73 2.15 6.65 1.65
CA VAL A 73 2.55 7.08 0.30
C VAL A 73 2.67 8.59 0.27
#